data_AF-A0AA39Q1X1-F1
#
_entry.id   AF-A0AA39Q1X1-F1
#
_cell.length_a   1.000
_cell.length_b   1.000
_cell.length_c   1.000
_cell.angle_alpha   90.00
_cell.angle_beta   90.00
_cell.angle_gamma   90.00
#
_symmetry.space_group_name_H-M   'P 1'
#
loop_
_entity.id
_entity.type
_entity.pdbx_description
1 polymer ?
#
loop_
_entity_poly.entity_id
_entity_poly.type
_entity_poly.pdbx_seq_one_letter_code
_entity_poly.pdbx_strand_id
1 'polypeptide(L)'
;MTSTPKSVVISYDIGCQWHKNLSKRIEQYGSELAPSIKPDKVIVLFLKFHLPAHISDCQEEFSFKLEPNVGATDGKVLEQGWAASNLIASSTKEMGPGSRHDTLDDHWGDNNWRKCVNMGTNSECPN
;
A
#
# COMPACT_ATOMS: atom_id res chain seq x y z
N MET A 1 -26.98 -10.28 -4.08
CA MET A 1 -25.56 -9.92 -3.88
C MET A 1 -25.19 -8.88 -4.93
N THR A 2 -25.26 -7.58 -4.62
CA THR A 2 -25.10 -6.49 -5.60
C THR A 2 -24.02 -5.47 -5.21
N SER A 3 -23.15 -5.77 -4.24
CA SER A 3 -22.11 -4.85 -3.76
C SER A 3 -20.70 -5.20 -4.24
N THR A 4 -20.55 -5.77 -5.44
CA THR A 4 -19.22 -5.96 -6.01
C THR A 4 -18.65 -4.60 -6.41
N PRO A 5 -17.43 -4.23 -5.96
CA PRO A 5 -16.79 -2.98 -6.37
C PRO A 5 -16.71 -2.86 -7.90
N LYS A 6 -16.92 -1.65 -8.42
CA LYS A 6 -16.85 -1.37 -9.87
C LYS A 6 -15.43 -1.52 -10.42
N SER A 7 -14.43 -1.27 -9.59
CA SER A 7 -13.01 -1.43 -9.87
C SER A 7 -12.26 -1.71 -8.58
N VAL A 8 -11.06 -2.28 -8.71
CA VAL A 8 -10.12 -2.53 -7.61
C VAL A 8 -8.77 -1.97 -8.01
N VAL A 9 -8.15 -1.21 -7.11
CA VAL A 9 -6.79 -0.73 -7.24
C VAL A 9 -5.89 -1.65 -6.42
N ILE A 10 -4.82 -2.14 -7.03
CA ILE A 10 -3.82 -3.01 -6.41
C ILE A 10 -2.46 -2.34 -6.53
N SER A 11 -1.73 -2.26 -5.42
CA SER A 11 -0.32 -1.89 -5.42
C SER A 11 0.51 -2.91 -4.70
N TYR A 12 1.67 -3.25 -5.28
CA TYR A 12 2.57 -4.25 -4.74
C TYR A 12 4.01 -3.95 -5.16
N ASP A 13 4.99 -4.29 -4.32
CA ASP A 13 6.42 -4.01 -4.55
C ASP A 13 6.92 -4.52 -5.89
N ILE A 14 6.54 -5.75 -6.24
CA ILE A 14 6.90 -6.36 -7.53
C ILE A 14 5.74 -6.29 -8.54
N GLY A 15 4.84 -5.31 -8.38
CA GLY A 15 3.65 -5.13 -9.22
C GLY A 15 4.00 -5.11 -10.71
N CYS A 16 5.09 -4.46 -11.10
CA CYS A 16 5.57 -4.39 -12.50
C CYS A 16 5.84 -5.75 -13.14
N GLN A 17 6.34 -6.71 -12.36
CA GLN A 17 6.65 -8.05 -12.85
C GLN A 17 5.43 -8.96 -12.72
N TRP A 18 4.71 -8.82 -11.61
CA TRP A 18 3.59 -9.67 -11.24
C TRP A 18 2.37 -9.46 -12.13
N HIS A 19 1.98 -8.20 -12.39
CA HIS A 19 0.73 -7.90 -13.10
C HIS A 19 0.71 -8.44 -14.54
N LYS A 20 1.88 -8.52 -15.20
CA LYS A 20 2.01 -9.02 -16.58
C LYS A 20 1.42 -10.42 -16.78
N ASN A 21 1.38 -11.22 -15.72
CA ASN A 21 0.85 -12.59 -15.76
C ASN A 21 -0.41 -12.77 -14.93
N LEU A 22 -1.01 -11.70 -14.39
CA LEU A 22 -2.16 -11.79 -13.49
C LEU A 22 -3.34 -12.51 -14.15
N SER A 23 -3.75 -12.08 -15.34
CA SER A 23 -4.89 -12.70 -16.06
C SER A 23 -4.65 -14.19 -16.33
N LYS A 24 -3.44 -14.53 -16.81
CA LYS A 24 -3.06 -15.93 -17.05
C LYS A 24 -3.09 -16.79 -15.80
N ARG A 25 -2.70 -16.23 -14.65
CA ARG A 25 -2.76 -16.93 -13.36
C ARG A 25 -4.20 -17.14 -12.92
N ILE A 26 -5.08 -16.13 -13.06
CA ILE A 26 -6.50 -16.25 -12.72
C ILE A 26 -7.17 -17.38 -13.51
N GLU A 27 -6.87 -17.49 -14.80
CA GLU A 27 -7.41 -18.53 -15.67
C GLU A 27 -7.07 -19.97 -15.21
N GLN A 28 -6.00 -20.17 -14.42
CA GLN A 28 -5.60 -21.49 -13.94
C GLN A 28 -6.46 -22.02 -12.78
N TYR A 29 -7.17 -21.15 -12.07
CA TYR A 29 -7.90 -21.53 -10.84
C TYR A 29 -9.35 -22.00 -11.08
N GLY A 30 -9.80 -22.10 -12.33
CA GLY A 30 -11.18 -22.47 -12.66
C GLY A 30 -12.17 -21.32 -12.43
N SER A 31 -13.37 -21.44 -13.00
CA SER A 31 -14.38 -20.36 -12.94
C SER A 31 -14.95 -20.15 -11.54
N GLU A 32 -14.90 -21.16 -10.66
CA GLU A 32 -15.35 -21.03 -9.27
C GLU A 32 -14.46 -20.13 -8.40
N LEU A 33 -13.16 -20.03 -8.71
CA LEU A 33 -12.19 -19.21 -7.96
C LEU A 33 -11.80 -17.93 -8.70
N ALA A 34 -12.19 -17.80 -9.98
CA ALA A 34 -11.96 -16.60 -10.75
C ALA A 34 -12.73 -15.40 -10.13
N PRO A 35 -12.07 -14.26 -9.89
CA PRO A 35 -12.75 -13.06 -9.42
C PRO A 35 -13.86 -12.65 -10.39
N SER A 36 -15.02 -12.25 -9.86
CA SER A 36 -16.11 -11.72 -10.69
C SER A 36 -15.79 -10.35 -11.31
N ILE A 37 -14.69 -9.70 -10.86
CA ILE A 37 -14.19 -8.45 -11.41
C ILE A 37 -13.46 -8.74 -12.72
N LYS A 38 -13.84 -8.01 -13.76
CA LYS A 38 -13.19 -8.12 -15.07
C LYS A 38 -11.75 -7.60 -15.02
N PRO A 39 -10.80 -8.17 -15.80
CA PRO A 39 -9.43 -7.72 -15.81
C PRO A 39 -9.24 -6.22 -16.10
N ASP A 40 -10.08 -5.61 -16.95
CA ASP A 40 -10.06 -4.18 -17.27
C ASP A 40 -10.52 -3.27 -16.12
N LYS A 41 -11.00 -3.87 -15.01
CA LYS A 41 -11.39 -3.18 -13.78
C LYS A 41 -10.39 -3.37 -12.65
N VAL A 42 -9.28 -4.07 -12.92
CA VAL A 42 -8.13 -4.18 -12.01
C VAL A 42 -7.10 -3.14 -12.43
N ILE A 43 -6.99 -2.08 -11.64
CA ILE A 43 -6.00 -1.03 -11.82
C ILE A 43 -4.77 -1.41 -11.01
N VAL A 44 -3.61 -1.43 -11.62
CA VAL A 44 -2.35 -1.70 -10.93
C VAL A 44 -1.56 -0.40 -10.83
N LEU A 45 -1.03 -0.10 -9.65
CA LEU A 45 -0.16 1.05 -9.42
C LEU A 45 1.10 0.59 -8.70
N PHE A 46 2.23 1.26 -8.94
CA PHE A 46 3.48 0.92 -8.26
C PHE A 46 3.80 1.95 -7.18
N LEU A 47 4.53 1.50 -6.17
CA LEU A 47 4.94 2.35 -5.07
C LEU A 47 5.67 3.58 -5.59
N LYS A 48 5.25 4.75 -5.10
CA LYS A 48 5.70 6.06 -5.59
C LYS A 48 7.22 6.23 -5.49
N PHE A 49 7.85 5.63 -4.49
CA PHE A 49 9.30 5.70 -4.30
C PHE A 49 10.09 4.84 -5.31
N HIS A 50 9.54 3.68 -5.67
CA HIS A 50 10.21 2.75 -6.59
C HIS A 50 9.94 3.12 -8.05
N LEU A 51 8.80 3.76 -8.34
CA LEU A 51 8.37 4.12 -9.69
C LEU A 51 9.45 4.81 -10.55
N PRO A 52 10.23 5.80 -10.06
CA PRO A 52 11.28 6.45 -10.86
C PRO A 52 12.43 5.51 -11.29
N ALA A 53 12.60 4.36 -10.64
CA ALA A 53 13.60 3.36 -11.01
C ALA A 53 13.12 2.43 -12.15
N HIS A 54 11.85 2.55 -12.57
CA HIS A 54 11.32 1.84 -13.73
C HIS A 54 11.58 2.62 -15.03
N ILE A 55 11.43 1.91 -16.16
CA ILE A 55 11.42 2.52 -17.50
C ILE A 55 10.34 3.60 -17.62
N SER A 56 10.54 4.57 -18.50
CA SER A 56 9.68 5.75 -18.64
C SER A 56 8.20 5.41 -18.82
N ASP A 57 7.88 4.42 -19.65
CA ASP A 57 6.50 3.99 -19.91
C ASP A 57 5.77 3.60 -18.61
N CYS A 58 6.48 2.93 -17.68
CA CYS A 58 5.88 2.55 -16.41
C CYS A 58 5.61 3.74 -15.50
N GLN A 59 6.41 4.81 -15.58
CA GLN A 59 6.32 5.95 -14.68
C GLN A 59 5.03 6.75 -14.86
N GLU A 60 4.47 6.73 -16.07
CA GLU A 60 3.19 7.35 -16.38
C GLU A 60 2.03 6.38 -16.13
N GLU A 61 2.14 5.16 -16.65
CA GLU A 61 1.04 4.17 -16.63
C GLU A 61 0.65 3.72 -15.21
N PHE A 62 1.63 3.53 -14.31
CA PHE A 62 1.39 2.93 -12.99
C PHE A 62 1.46 3.95 -11.84
N SER A 63 1.25 5.23 -12.16
CA SER A 63 1.45 6.34 -11.22
C SER A 63 0.23 6.63 -10.36
N PHE A 64 0.37 6.50 -9.04
CA PHE A 64 -0.61 7.01 -8.08
C PHE A 64 -0.95 8.49 -8.26
N LYS A 65 -0.01 9.30 -8.79
CA LYS A 65 -0.23 10.73 -8.99
C LYS A 65 -1.19 11.00 -10.14
N LEU A 66 -1.22 10.13 -11.13
CA LEU A 66 -2.03 10.30 -12.34
C LEU A 66 -3.35 9.52 -12.28
N GLU A 67 -3.46 8.55 -11.36
CA GLU A 67 -4.68 7.76 -11.20
C GLU A 67 -5.76 8.54 -10.42
N PRO A 68 -6.99 8.66 -10.95
CA PRO A 68 -8.08 9.28 -10.24
C PRO A 68 -8.59 8.40 -9.08
N ASN A 69 -9.18 9.04 -8.07
CA ASN A 69 -9.88 8.39 -6.96
C ASN A 69 -9.01 7.50 -6.03
N VAL A 70 -7.68 7.63 -6.07
CA VAL A 70 -6.76 6.93 -5.14
C VAL A 70 -6.20 7.84 -4.04
N GLY A 71 -6.63 9.10 -4.00
CA GLY A 71 -6.13 10.10 -3.04
C GLY A 71 -4.62 10.32 -3.14
N ALA A 72 -4.02 10.90 -2.10
CA ALA A 72 -2.57 11.09 -2.01
C ALA A 72 -1.84 9.82 -1.51
N THR A 73 -2.18 8.66 -2.08
CA THR A 73 -1.59 7.37 -1.69
C THR A 73 -0.17 7.21 -2.25
N ASP A 74 0.77 6.69 -1.45
CA ASP A 74 2.14 6.41 -1.89
C ASP A 74 2.46 4.92 -2.11
N GLY A 75 1.63 4.03 -1.55
CA GLY A 75 1.82 2.58 -1.54
C GLY A 75 2.94 2.05 -0.62
N LYS A 76 3.67 2.92 0.09
CA LYS A 76 4.90 2.63 0.86
C LYS A 76 4.74 2.72 2.38
N VAL A 77 3.53 2.99 2.89
CA VAL A 77 3.30 3.21 4.33
C VAL A 77 3.90 2.12 5.23
N LEU A 78 3.91 0.86 4.79
CA LEU A 78 4.49 -0.26 5.53
C LEU A 78 6.01 -0.14 5.73
N GLU A 79 6.76 0.33 4.74
CA GLU A 79 8.22 0.44 4.83
C GLU A 79 8.67 1.73 5.54
N GLN A 80 7.90 2.82 5.43
CA GLN A 80 8.24 4.09 6.10
C GLN A 80 8.25 3.97 7.63
N GLY A 81 7.48 3.03 8.19
CA GLY A 81 7.48 2.76 9.63
C GLY A 81 8.81 2.22 10.16
N TRP A 82 9.67 1.67 9.31
CA TRP A 82 10.93 1.04 9.75
C TRP A 82 11.86 2.02 10.43
N ALA A 83 11.92 3.29 10.00
CA ALA A 83 12.77 4.29 10.66
C ALA A 83 12.39 4.47 12.14
N ALA A 84 11.08 4.50 12.44
CA ALA A 84 10.59 4.58 13.82
C ALA A 84 10.79 3.25 14.58
N SER A 85 10.48 2.12 13.95
CA SER A 85 10.62 0.79 14.55
C SER A 85 12.08 0.41 14.84
N ASN A 86 13.04 0.89 14.05
CA ASN A 86 14.46 0.60 14.24
C ASN A 86 15.00 1.24 15.54
N LEU A 87 14.45 2.38 15.96
CA LEU A 87 14.88 3.06 17.20
C LEU A 87 14.52 2.26 18.45
N ILE A 88 13.41 1.51 18.41
CA ILE A 88 12.91 0.71 19.54
C ILE A 88 13.42 -0.73 19.51
N ALA A 89 14.05 -1.16 18.41
CA ALA A 89 14.55 -2.51 18.24
C ALA A 89 15.59 -2.91 19.30
N SER A 90 16.49 -2.00 19.66
CA SER A 90 17.50 -2.23 20.72
C SER A 90 16.85 -2.35 22.10
N SER A 91 15.88 -1.48 22.41
CA SER A 91 15.19 -1.47 23.71
C SER A 91 14.31 -2.71 23.94
N THR A 92 13.80 -3.32 22.87
CA THR A 92 12.88 -4.46 22.94
C THR A 92 13.58 -5.81 22.82
N LYS A 93 14.91 -5.83 22.66
CA LYS A 93 15.68 -7.05 22.35
C LYS A 93 15.68 -8.07 23.48
N GLU A 94 15.80 -7.60 24.72
CA GLU A 94 15.90 -8.45 25.92
C GLU A 94 14.54 -8.68 26.59
N MET A 95 13.46 -8.15 26.00
CA MET A 95 12.11 -8.30 26.53
C MET A 95 11.57 -9.70 26.24
N GLY A 96 10.78 -10.24 27.18
CA GLY A 96 10.06 -11.50 26.96
C GLY A 96 9.06 -11.38 25.79
N PRO A 97 8.64 -12.50 25.17
CA PRO A 97 7.81 -12.45 23.95
C PRO A 97 6.52 -11.64 24.09
N GLY A 98 5.81 -11.78 25.23
CA GLY A 98 4.59 -11.03 25.50
C GLY A 98 4.84 -9.54 25.66
N SER A 99 5.72 -9.17 26.60
CA SER A 99 6.03 -7.76 26.84
C SER A 99 6.61 -7.07 25.61
N ARG A 100 7.44 -7.77 24.83
CA ARG A 100 7.95 -7.29 23.55
C ARG A 100 6.82 -6.98 22.57
N HIS A 101 5.84 -7.87 22.42
CA HIS A 101 4.70 -7.62 21.53
C HIS A 101 3.89 -6.41 21.99
N ASP A 102 3.54 -6.35 23.27
CA ASP A 102 2.74 -5.24 23.81
C ASP A 102 3.45 -3.89 23.61
N THR A 103 4.77 -3.84 23.86
CA THR A 103 5.57 -2.62 23.67
C THR A 103 5.68 -2.20 22.20
N LEU A 104 5.81 -3.15 21.28
CA LEU A 104 5.81 -2.84 19.85
C LEU A 104 4.46 -2.32 19.38
N ASP A 105 3.36 -2.93 19.87
CA ASP A 105 2.00 -2.51 19.52
C ASP A 105 1.69 -1.11 20.05
N ASP A 106 2.08 -0.80 21.28
CA ASP A 106 1.96 0.55 21.87
C ASP A 106 2.70 1.60 21.01
N HIS A 107 3.92 1.29 20.58
CA HIS A 107 4.71 2.20 19.74
C HIS A 107 4.12 2.38 18.33
N TRP A 108 3.59 1.33 17.72
CA TRP A 108 2.90 1.44 16.43
C TRP A 108 1.55 2.16 16.57
N GLY A 109 0.85 1.95 17.69
CA GLY A 109 -0.36 2.67 18.06
C GLY A 109 -0.12 4.18 18.20
N ASP A 110 0.91 4.59 18.95
CA ASP A 110 1.30 6.01 19.06
C ASP A 110 1.67 6.60 17.68
N ASN A 111 2.44 5.88 16.87
CA ASN A 111 2.82 6.35 15.54
C ASN A 111 1.57 6.57 14.64
N ASN A 112 0.60 5.65 14.68
CA ASN A 112 -0.66 5.79 13.96
C ASN A 112 -1.49 6.97 14.48
N TRP A 113 -1.59 7.12 15.81
CA TRP A 113 -2.27 8.26 16.43
C TRP A 113 -1.65 9.59 16.00
N ARG A 114 -0.31 9.71 16.07
CA ARG A 114 0.43 10.90 15.64
C ARG A 114 0.19 11.22 14.17
N LYS A 115 0.10 10.23 13.29
CA LYS A 115 -0.27 10.46 11.89
C LYS A 115 -1.70 11.02 11.80
N CYS A 116 -2.66 10.39 12.47
CA CYS A 116 -4.06 10.83 12.47
C CYS A 116 -4.26 12.27 12.93
N VAL A 117 -3.63 12.68 14.04
CA VAL A 117 -3.79 14.06 14.57
C VAL A 117 -3.05 15.11 13.74
N ASN A 118 -2.03 14.71 12.98
CA ASN A 118 -1.28 15.63 12.11
C ASN A 118 -1.81 15.65 10.66
N MET A 119 -2.70 14.72 10.28
CA MET A 119 -3.41 14.75 9.01
C MET A 119 -4.51 15.83 9.06
N GLY A 120 -4.17 17.09 8.76
CA GLY A 120 -5.16 18.17 8.66
C GLY A 120 -4.67 19.59 8.91
N THR A 121 -3.41 19.79 9.30
CA THR A 121 -2.88 21.14 9.60
C THR A 121 -2.36 21.91 8.38
N ASN A 122 -2.41 21.33 7.17
CA ASN A 122 -1.93 21.94 5.92
C ASN A 122 -3.05 22.24 4.91
N SER A 123 -4.20 22.75 5.36
CA SER A 123 -5.06 23.55 4.50
C SER A 123 -4.65 25.01 4.61
N GLU A 124 -3.64 25.43 3.85
CA GLU A 124 -3.58 26.83 3.45
C GLU A 124 -4.84 27.09 2.62
N CYS A 125 -5.78 27.83 3.20
CA CYS A 125 -6.94 28.36 2.51
C CYS A 125 -6.42 29.37 1.47
N PRO A 126 -6.64 29.19 0.16
CA PRO A 126 -6.38 30.26 -0.79
C PRO A 126 -7.35 31.40 -0.49
N ASN A 127 -6.81 32.62 -0.32
CA ASN A 127 -7.60 33.84 -0.27
C ASN A 127 -8.51 33.98 -1.50
#